data_AF-A0A5K1GR67-F1
#
_entry.id   AF-A0A5K1GR67-F1
#
_cell.length_a   1.000
_cell.length_b   1.000
_cell.length_c   1.000
_cell.angle_alpha   90.00
_cell.angle_beta   90.00
_cell.angle_gamma   90.00
#
_symmetry.space_group_name_H-M   'P 1'
#
loop_
_entity.id
_entity.type
_entity.pdbx_description
1 polymer ?
#
loop_
_entity_poly.entity_id
_entity_poly.type
_entity_poly.pdbx_seq_one_letter_code
_entity_poly.pdbx_strand_id
1 'polypeptide(L)'
;FDYRIPLIGRDSCGFEEGTGGMSAIEHALQMNGLPISVYAPETVGCVAVDVLGRCAAATSTGGLMNKMNGRIGDSPLIGAGTYASDLCAVSATGEGEAIIRATLARDVSALMEYKGMGVKEAVDWAIRERLEEGKGGLIAVSSNGDVTFGFNCVGMFRGCANEDGIFEVGVW
;
A
#
# COMPACT_ATOMS: atom_id res chain seq x y z
N PHE A 1 -8.86 20.21 1.77
CA PHE A 1 -8.32 19.52 2.95
C PHE A 1 -7.01 18.86 2.55
N ASP A 2 -5.88 19.55 2.78
CA ASP A 2 -4.56 18.96 2.59
C ASP A 2 -4.29 18.04 3.80
N TYR A 3 -4.09 16.76 3.54
CA TYR A 3 -4.00 15.68 4.53
C TYR A 3 -2.55 15.26 4.81
N ARG A 4 -1.58 15.94 4.18
CA ARG A 4 -0.18 15.81 4.52
C ARG A 4 0.00 16.26 5.97
N ILE A 5 0.83 15.54 6.72
CA ILE A 5 1.25 15.96 8.05
C ILE A 5 1.71 17.41 7.92
N PRO A 6 1.08 18.37 8.62
CA PRO A 6 1.54 19.75 8.58
C PRO A 6 3.01 19.74 8.99
N LEU A 7 3.90 20.14 8.07
CA LEU A 7 5.24 20.51 8.46
C LEU A 7 5.04 21.70 9.41
N ILE A 8 5.42 21.52 10.67
CA ILE A 8 5.27 22.48 11.76
C ILE A 8 5.62 23.89 11.24
N GLY A 9 4.70 24.85 11.36
CA GLY A 9 4.99 26.25 11.04
C GLY A 9 3.86 27.10 10.42
N ARG A 10 2.70 26.54 10.10
CA ARG A 10 1.53 27.33 9.69
C ARG A 10 0.31 26.93 10.50
N ASP A 11 0.22 27.47 11.71
CA ASP A 11 -0.92 28.33 12.09
C ASP A 11 -0.83 28.75 13.57
N SER A 12 -0.83 30.08 13.76
CA SER A 12 -1.15 30.88 14.95
C SER A 12 -0.07 31.25 16.00
N CYS A 13 -0.05 32.58 16.23
CA CYS A 13 0.50 33.38 17.34
C CYS A 13 2.01 33.72 17.39
N GLY A 14 2.44 34.55 16.44
CA GLY A 14 3.25 35.76 16.71
C GLY A 14 4.78 35.65 16.59
N PHE A 15 5.35 36.19 15.50
CA PHE A 15 6.53 37.06 15.52
C PHE A 15 6.76 37.70 14.14
N GLU A 16 7.34 38.91 14.14
CA GLU A 16 7.42 39.89 13.03
C GLU A 16 8.37 39.55 11.87
N GLU A 17 8.21 40.32 10.79
CA GLU A 17 9.03 40.36 9.57
C GLU A 17 10.54 40.51 9.82
N GLY A 18 11.36 39.76 9.07
CA GLY A 18 12.80 39.94 9.02
C GLY A 18 13.42 39.31 7.77
N THR A 19 14.04 40.15 6.95
CA THR A 19 14.78 39.87 5.71
C THR A 19 15.89 38.81 5.84
N GLY A 20 16.00 37.88 4.88
CA GLY A 20 17.25 37.09 4.68
C GLY A 20 17.05 35.76 3.95
N GLY A 21 17.86 35.49 2.93
CA GLY A 21 17.75 34.31 2.05
C GLY A 21 18.26 32.99 2.64
N MET A 22 17.89 31.91 1.95
CA MET A 22 18.49 30.56 1.91
C MET A 22 18.79 29.85 3.24
N SER A 23 17.88 28.96 3.66
CA SER A 23 18.15 27.52 3.92
C SER A 23 16.93 26.85 4.59
N ALA A 24 15.94 26.41 3.82
CA ALA A 24 14.78 25.69 4.37
C ALA A 24 15.05 24.18 4.46
N ILE A 25 16.01 23.78 5.30
CA ILE A 25 16.24 22.36 5.69
C ILE A 25 16.61 22.27 7.17
N GLU A 26 15.76 22.79 8.06
CA GLU A 26 15.85 22.46 9.48
C GLU A 26 14.49 21.97 9.97
N HIS A 27 14.51 20.78 10.59
CA HIS A 27 13.39 20.02 11.16
C HIS A 27 12.63 19.05 10.24
N ALA A 28 13.35 18.17 9.52
CA ALA A 28 12.82 16.83 9.30
C ALA A 28 12.78 16.11 10.66
N LEU A 29 11.65 15.48 11.02
CA LEU A 29 11.59 14.61 12.21
C LEU A 29 12.74 13.60 12.12
N GLN A 30 13.48 13.38 13.20
CA GLN A 30 14.56 12.39 13.23
C GLN A 30 14.26 11.35 14.31
N MET A 31 14.45 10.07 13.99
CA MET A 31 14.49 8.99 14.98
C MET A 31 15.86 8.31 14.87
N ASN A 32 16.60 8.25 15.98
CA ASN A 32 17.97 7.73 16.04
C ASN A 32 18.95 8.38 15.05
N GLY A 33 18.84 9.68 14.81
CA GLY A 33 19.77 10.45 13.97
C GLY A 33 19.60 10.26 12.46
N LEU A 34 18.54 9.58 12.02
CA LEU A 34 18.16 9.47 10.61
C LEU A 34 16.91 10.32 10.34
N PRO A 35 16.83 11.01 9.17
CA PRO A 35 15.61 11.68 8.76
C PRO A 35 14.50 10.62 8.64
N ILE A 36 13.40 10.82 9.38
CA ILE A 36 12.19 10.05 9.20
C ILE A 36 11.71 10.38 7.78
N SER A 37 11.97 9.47 6.84
CA SER A 37 11.14 9.39 5.65
C SER A 37 9.75 9.07 6.19
N VAL A 38 8.88 10.07 6.16
CA VAL A 38 7.53 10.05 6.76
C VAL A 38 6.66 8.92 6.20
N TYR A 39 7.13 8.21 5.17
CA TYR A 39 6.52 7.03 4.56
C TYR A 39 7.38 5.78 4.76
N ALA A 40 7.33 5.21 5.95
CA ALA A 40 7.60 3.78 6.15
C ALA A 40 6.23 3.09 6.33
N PRO A 41 5.69 2.41 5.31
CA PRO A 41 4.42 1.71 5.46
C PRO A 41 4.59 0.54 6.44
N GLU A 42 4.01 0.67 7.64
CA GLU A 42 3.96 -0.37 8.66
C GLU A 42 2.71 -1.23 8.48
N THR A 43 2.61 -1.89 7.32
CA THR A 43 1.50 -2.77 6.96
C THR A 43 2.00 -4.16 6.64
N VAL A 44 1.34 -5.17 7.19
CA VAL A 44 1.58 -6.58 6.89
C VAL A 44 0.33 -7.18 6.23
N GLY A 45 0.56 -8.16 5.37
CA GLY A 45 -0.51 -8.81 4.63
C GLY A 45 -0.19 -10.26 4.35
N CYS A 46 -1.22 -11.08 4.23
CA CYS A 46 -1.13 -12.46 3.80
C CYS A 46 -2.31 -12.79 2.90
N VAL A 47 -2.02 -13.51 1.81
CA VAL A 47 -3.02 -14.09 0.92
C VAL A 47 -2.68 -15.56 0.76
N ALA A 48 -3.72 -16.40 0.70
CA ALA A 48 -3.57 -17.83 0.55
C ALA A 48 -4.71 -18.39 -0.30
N VAL A 49 -4.41 -19.47 -1.00
CA VAL A 49 -5.37 -20.30 -1.73
C VAL A 49 -5.13 -21.75 -1.33
N ASP A 50 -6.20 -22.51 -1.12
CA ASP A 50 -6.11 -23.92 -0.79
C ASP A 50 -6.32 -24.83 -2.02
N VAL A 51 -6.15 -26.14 -1.82
CA VAL A 51 -6.33 -27.17 -2.86
C VAL A 51 -7.73 -27.23 -3.47
N LEU A 52 -8.73 -26.60 -2.84
CA LEU A 52 -10.09 -26.49 -3.35
C LEU A 52 -10.32 -25.17 -4.11
N GLY A 53 -9.27 -24.35 -4.27
CA GLY A 53 -9.34 -23.04 -4.92
C GLY A 53 -9.93 -21.95 -4.04
N ARG A 54 -10.09 -22.17 -2.74
CA ARG A 54 -10.68 -21.17 -1.82
C ARG A 54 -9.63 -20.14 -1.45
N CYS A 55 -9.89 -18.89 -1.83
CA CYS A 55 -8.98 -17.77 -1.58
C CYS A 55 -9.32 -17.05 -0.26
N ALA A 56 -8.30 -16.64 0.49
CA ALA A 56 -8.43 -15.83 1.70
C ALA A 56 -7.36 -14.73 1.73
N ALA A 57 -7.72 -13.56 2.26
CA ALA A 57 -6.83 -12.42 2.42
C ALA A 57 -6.97 -11.82 3.81
N ALA A 58 -5.85 -11.36 4.38
CA ALA A 58 -5.81 -10.61 5.62
C ALA A 58 -4.75 -9.49 5.52
N THR A 59 -5.08 -8.31 6.05
CA THR A 59 -4.18 -7.16 6.09
C THR A 59 -4.29 -6.50 7.46
N SER A 60 -3.15 -6.10 8.03
CA SER A 60 -3.09 -5.44 9.34
C SER A 60 -2.03 -4.34 9.34
N THR A 61 -2.28 -3.27 10.08
CA THR A 61 -1.41 -2.08 10.06
C THR A 61 -1.50 -1.29 11.36
N GLY A 62 -0.38 -0.64 11.73
CA GLY A 62 -0.39 0.46 12.71
C GLY A 62 -0.95 1.76 12.12
N GLY A 63 -1.02 1.85 10.80
CA GLY A 63 -1.30 3.07 10.04
C GLY A 63 -0.04 3.87 9.77
N LEU A 64 -0.21 5.15 9.43
CA LEU A 64 0.93 6.05 9.22
C LEU A 64 1.48 6.55 10.56
N MET A 65 2.81 6.70 10.61
CA MET A 65 3.48 7.40 11.70
C MET A 65 2.92 8.81 11.84
N ASN A 66 2.68 9.25 13.07
CA ASN A 66 2.13 10.58 13.38
C ASN A 66 0.77 10.89 12.70
N LYS A 67 -0.05 9.87 12.47
CA LYS A 67 -1.44 10.05 12.00
C LYS A 67 -2.27 10.81 13.03
N MET A 68 -3.24 11.59 12.56
CA MET A 68 -4.28 12.14 13.43
C MET A 68 -5.09 11.02 14.08
N ASN A 69 -5.47 11.20 15.34
CA ASN A 69 -6.37 10.27 16.02
C ASN A 69 -7.68 10.13 15.24
N GLY A 70 -8.10 8.89 15.00
CA GLY A 70 -9.28 8.59 14.18
C GLY A 70 -9.03 8.49 12.67
N ARG A 71 -7.82 8.75 12.16
CA ARG A 71 -7.50 8.49 10.74
C ARG A 71 -7.51 6.99 10.46
N ILE A 72 -8.32 6.58 9.48
CA ILE A 72 -8.42 5.21 8.99
C ILE A 72 -7.80 5.14 7.59
N GLY A 73 -6.91 4.17 7.38
CA GLY A 73 -6.28 3.88 6.09
C GLY A 73 -7.04 2.82 5.29
N ASP A 74 -6.39 2.28 4.26
CA ASP A 74 -6.94 1.27 3.36
C ASP A 74 -7.05 -0.13 3.98
N SER A 75 -6.12 -0.51 4.84
CA SER A 75 -5.98 -1.89 5.33
C SER A 75 -7.25 -2.49 5.97
N PRO A 76 -8.05 -1.77 6.78
CA PRO A 76 -9.30 -2.33 7.33
C PRO A 76 -10.51 -2.20 6.39
N LEU A 77 -10.35 -1.61 5.20
CA LEU A 77 -11.44 -1.33 4.28
C LEU A 77 -11.51 -2.40 3.18
N ILE A 78 -12.62 -3.14 3.15
CA ILE A 78 -12.87 -4.19 2.17
C ILE A 78 -12.91 -3.60 0.76
N GLY A 79 -12.15 -4.20 -0.14
CA GLY A 79 -12.01 -3.75 -1.53
C GLY A 79 -10.95 -2.68 -1.74
N ALA A 80 -10.44 -2.05 -0.68
CA ALA A 80 -9.28 -1.15 -0.77
C ALA A 80 -7.99 -1.91 -0.44
N GLY A 81 -7.74 -2.16 0.85
CA GLY A 81 -6.53 -2.83 1.33
C GLY A 81 -6.64 -4.36 1.33
N THR A 82 -7.84 -4.90 1.55
CA THR A 82 -8.08 -6.35 1.63
C THR A 82 -9.26 -6.74 0.77
N TYR A 83 -9.11 -7.77 -0.05
CA TYR A 83 -10.23 -8.36 -0.77
C TYR A 83 -9.98 -9.84 -1.04
N ALA A 84 -11.03 -10.66 -0.95
CA ALA A 84 -11.00 -12.05 -1.36
C ALA A 84 -12.32 -12.41 -2.03
N SER A 85 -12.24 -13.25 -3.06
CA SER A 85 -13.35 -13.73 -3.87
C SER A 85 -13.05 -15.15 -4.34
N ASP A 86 -14.00 -15.78 -5.03
CA ASP A 86 -13.80 -17.11 -5.62
C ASP A 86 -12.71 -17.14 -6.69
N LEU A 87 -12.30 -15.99 -7.24
CA LEU A 87 -11.28 -15.88 -8.29
C LEU A 87 -9.88 -15.56 -7.75
N CYS A 88 -9.80 -14.72 -6.72
CA CYS A 88 -8.52 -14.28 -6.17
C CYS A 88 -8.64 -13.70 -4.75
N ALA A 89 -7.50 -13.66 -4.07
CA ALA A 89 -7.28 -12.95 -2.81
C ALA A 89 -6.16 -11.91 -2.99
N VAL A 90 -6.33 -10.73 -2.40
CA VAL A 90 -5.47 -9.57 -2.55
C VAL A 90 -5.27 -8.86 -1.21
N SER A 91 -4.02 -8.50 -0.92
CA SER A 91 -3.64 -7.64 0.20
C SER A 91 -2.73 -6.52 -0.30
N ALA A 92 -3.08 -5.27 -0.03
CA ALA A 92 -2.32 -4.08 -0.44
C ALA A 92 -1.60 -3.41 0.73
N THR A 93 -0.59 -2.60 0.40
CA THR A 93 0.21 -1.78 1.31
C THR A 93 0.68 -0.52 0.60
N GLY A 94 0.79 0.61 1.31
CA GLY A 94 1.30 1.86 0.76
C GLY A 94 0.51 3.10 1.19
N GLU A 95 0.36 4.05 0.26
CA GLU A 95 -0.42 5.27 0.44
C GLU A 95 -1.92 4.96 0.54
N GLY A 96 -2.42 4.82 1.77
CA GLY A 96 -3.79 4.38 2.03
C GLY A 96 -4.87 5.20 1.30
N GLU A 97 -4.73 6.52 1.20
CA GLU A 97 -5.70 7.36 0.47
C GLU A 97 -5.73 7.06 -1.03
N ALA A 98 -4.59 6.74 -1.65
CA ALA A 98 -4.53 6.36 -3.06
C ALA A 98 -5.19 4.99 -3.26
N ILE A 99 -4.88 4.03 -2.38
CA ILE A 99 -5.45 2.67 -2.41
C ILE A 99 -6.97 2.70 -2.21
N ILE A 100 -7.49 3.54 -1.30
CA ILE A 100 -8.92 3.73 -1.07
C ILE A 100 -9.61 4.29 -2.32
N ARG A 101 -9.08 5.38 -2.89
CA ARG A 101 -9.68 6.01 -4.09
C ARG A 101 -9.69 5.07 -5.29
N ALA A 102 -8.65 4.26 -5.42
CA ALA A 102 -8.50 3.27 -6.48
C ALA A 102 -9.37 2.02 -6.29
N THR A 103 -9.85 1.76 -5.07
CA THR A 103 -10.43 0.47 -4.65
C THR A 103 -9.54 -0.70 -5.09
N LEU A 104 -8.23 -0.58 -4.81
CA LEU A 104 -7.19 -1.32 -5.50
C LEU A 104 -7.36 -2.85 -5.42
N ALA A 105 -7.63 -3.39 -4.22
CA ALA A 105 -7.78 -4.83 -4.04
C ALA A 105 -9.01 -5.40 -4.77
N ARG A 106 -10.14 -4.67 -4.78
CA ARG A 106 -11.33 -5.09 -5.54
C ARG A 106 -11.08 -4.98 -7.04
N ASP A 107 -10.35 -3.97 -7.49
CA ASP A 107 -10.15 -3.70 -8.92
C ASP A 107 -9.40 -4.84 -9.62
N VAL A 108 -8.42 -5.46 -8.94
CA VAL A 108 -7.75 -6.68 -9.43
C VAL A 108 -8.75 -7.80 -9.69
N SER A 109 -9.63 -8.07 -8.72
CA SER A 109 -10.69 -9.08 -8.86
C SER A 109 -11.69 -8.71 -9.97
N ALA A 110 -12.05 -7.42 -10.09
CA ALA A 110 -12.96 -6.94 -11.11
C ALA A 110 -12.38 -7.04 -12.54
N LEU A 111 -11.08 -6.83 -12.71
CA LEU A 111 -10.40 -7.02 -14.00
C LEU A 111 -10.38 -8.49 -14.41
N MET A 112 -10.14 -9.39 -13.46
CA MET A 112 -10.24 -10.83 -13.71
C MET A 112 -11.68 -11.22 -14.08
N GLU A 113 -12.67 -10.75 -13.31
CA GLU A 113 -14.08 -11.09 -13.46
C GLU A 113 -14.70 -10.53 -14.76
N TYR A 114 -14.48 -9.24 -15.05
CA TYR A 114 -15.18 -8.56 -16.15
C TYR A 114 -14.37 -8.46 -17.45
N LYS A 115 -13.03 -8.49 -17.38
CA LYS A 115 -12.16 -8.46 -18.57
C LYS A 115 -11.52 -9.81 -18.89
N GLY A 116 -11.65 -10.81 -18.01
CA GLY A 116 -11.02 -12.11 -18.20
C GLY A 116 -9.50 -12.08 -18.16
N MET A 117 -8.92 -11.05 -17.51
CA MET A 117 -7.46 -10.90 -17.40
C MET A 117 -6.87 -11.96 -16.46
N GLY A 118 -5.65 -12.40 -16.74
CA GLY A 118 -4.89 -13.23 -15.80
C GLY A 118 -4.50 -12.42 -14.54
N VAL A 119 -4.32 -13.10 -13.40
CA VAL A 119 -4.02 -12.40 -12.13
C VAL A 119 -2.78 -11.51 -12.23
N LYS A 120 -1.72 -11.98 -12.89
CA LYS A 120 -0.49 -11.20 -13.09
C LYS A 120 -0.75 -9.93 -13.90
N GLU A 121 -1.48 -10.05 -15.01
CA GLU A 121 -1.82 -8.91 -15.87
C GLU A 121 -2.72 -7.90 -15.13
N ALA A 122 -3.69 -8.39 -14.38
CA ALA A 122 -4.58 -7.55 -13.57
C ALA A 122 -3.81 -6.77 -12.50
N VAL A 123 -2.84 -7.41 -11.83
CA VAL A 123 -1.97 -6.75 -10.84
C VAL A 123 -1.05 -5.73 -11.49
N ASP A 124 -0.38 -6.10 -12.59
CA ASP A 124 0.50 -5.19 -13.34
C ASP A 124 -0.27 -3.93 -13.79
N TRP A 125 -1.50 -4.11 -14.30
CA TRP A 125 -2.37 -3.01 -14.70
C TRP A 125 -2.81 -2.15 -13.50
N ALA A 126 -3.23 -2.76 -12.40
CA ALA A 126 -3.67 -2.04 -11.21
C ALA A 126 -2.55 -1.18 -10.60
N ILE A 127 -1.33 -1.70 -10.54
CA ILE A 127 -0.18 -0.94 -10.01
C ILE A 127 0.21 0.21 -10.94
N ARG A 128 0.19 -0.02 -12.26
CA ARG A 128 0.69 0.95 -13.23
C ARG A 128 -0.32 2.03 -13.58
N GLU A 129 -1.57 1.63 -13.81
CA GLU A 129 -2.60 2.49 -14.40
C GLU A 129 -3.60 2.98 -13.35
N ARG A 130 -3.89 2.18 -12.31
CA ARG A 130 -4.94 2.51 -11.34
C ARG A 130 -4.45 3.35 -10.15
N LEU A 131 -3.21 3.14 -9.72
CA LEU A 131 -2.62 3.88 -8.59
C LEU A 131 -2.20 5.31 -8.94
N GLU A 132 -2.29 5.75 -10.20
CA GLU A 132 -1.90 7.09 -10.68
C GLU A 132 -0.53 7.52 -10.11
N GLU A 133 -0.47 8.60 -9.32
CA GLU A 133 0.75 9.09 -8.67
C GLU A 133 1.04 8.42 -7.31
N GLY A 134 0.08 7.65 -6.77
CA GLY A 134 0.19 7.03 -5.45
C GLY A 134 1.23 5.91 -5.41
N LYS A 135 1.96 5.81 -4.28
CA LYS A 135 2.96 4.76 -4.05
C LYS A 135 2.42 3.61 -3.22
N GLY A 136 2.65 2.39 -3.70
CA GLY A 136 2.26 1.19 -2.97
C GLY A 136 2.57 -0.08 -3.72
N GLY A 137 2.09 -1.18 -3.13
CA GLY A 137 2.20 -2.51 -3.68
C GLY A 137 1.11 -3.41 -3.15
N LEU A 138 1.01 -4.59 -3.76
CA LEU A 138 0.08 -5.62 -3.34
C LEU A 138 0.63 -7.00 -3.64
N ILE A 139 0.10 -7.97 -2.89
CA ILE A 139 0.28 -9.40 -3.13
C ILE A 139 -1.07 -9.99 -3.50
N ALA A 140 -1.07 -10.96 -4.42
CA ALA A 140 -2.29 -11.62 -4.86
C ALA A 140 -2.06 -13.11 -5.16
N VAL A 141 -3.11 -13.89 -4.94
CA VAL A 141 -3.20 -15.29 -5.40
C VAL A 141 -4.49 -15.51 -6.16
N SER A 142 -4.42 -16.32 -7.22
CA SER A 142 -5.56 -16.80 -8.00
C SER A 142 -6.12 -18.09 -7.39
N SER A 143 -7.39 -18.38 -7.63
CA SER A 143 -8.02 -19.67 -7.30
C SER A 143 -7.34 -20.87 -7.96
N ASN A 144 -6.55 -20.63 -9.01
CA ASN A 144 -5.78 -21.65 -9.72
C ASN A 144 -4.41 -21.95 -9.08
N GLY A 145 -4.02 -21.26 -8.01
CA GLY A 145 -2.71 -21.42 -7.38
C GLY A 145 -1.63 -20.46 -7.91
N ASP A 146 -1.94 -19.60 -8.88
CA ASP A 146 -1.00 -18.59 -9.37
C ASP A 146 -0.74 -17.54 -8.29
N VAL A 147 0.54 -17.31 -7.97
CA VAL A 147 0.97 -16.29 -7.01
C VAL A 147 1.60 -15.13 -7.76
N THR A 148 1.23 -13.89 -7.40
CA THR A 148 1.81 -12.69 -8.00
C THR A 148 1.90 -11.54 -7.01
N PHE A 149 2.73 -10.56 -7.33
CA PHE A 149 2.88 -9.33 -6.57
C PHE A 149 3.26 -8.21 -7.54
N GLY A 150 2.97 -6.97 -7.14
CA GLY A 150 3.36 -5.79 -7.91
C GLY A 150 3.48 -4.59 -6.99
N PHE A 151 4.44 -3.71 -7.28
CA PHE A 151 4.66 -2.48 -6.52
C PHE A 151 5.34 -1.41 -7.39
N ASN A 152 5.09 -0.14 -7.09
CA ASN A 152 5.66 1.02 -7.80
C ASN A 152 6.53 1.91 -6.89
N CYS A 153 6.88 1.40 -5.72
CA CYS A 153 7.77 1.99 -4.73
C CYS A 153 9.19 1.41 -4.83
N VAL A 154 10.13 1.95 -4.04
CA VAL A 154 11.55 1.54 -4.08
C VAL A 154 11.74 0.06 -3.72
N GLY A 155 10.90 -0.46 -2.83
CA GLY A 155 10.89 -1.87 -2.47
C GLY A 155 9.62 -2.24 -1.70
N MET A 156 9.36 -3.53 -1.60
CA MET A 156 8.27 -4.14 -0.83
C MET A 156 8.76 -5.45 -0.22
N PHE A 157 8.80 -5.52 1.11
CA PHE A 157 9.07 -6.76 1.84
C PHE A 157 8.01 -7.79 1.52
N ARG A 158 8.42 -8.94 0.99
CA ARG A 158 7.51 -9.99 0.55
C ARG A 158 8.17 -11.35 0.62
N GLY A 159 7.32 -12.38 0.70
CA GLY A 159 7.70 -13.74 0.41
C GLY A 159 6.52 -14.49 -0.18
N CYS A 160 6.79 -15.49 -1.00
CA CYS A 160 5.79 -16.38 -1.56
C CYS A 160 6.26 -17.82 -1.55
N ALA A 161 5.29 -18.74 -1.48
CA ALA A 161 5.53 -20.16 -1.65
C ALA A 161 4.35 -20.82 -2.35
N ASN A 162 4.60 -21.93 -3.06
CA ASN A 162 3.56 -22.78 -3.65
C ASN A 162 3.89 -24.27 -3.51
N GLU A 163 2.94 -25.14 -3.88
CA GLU A 163 3.10 -26.60 -3.78
C GLU A 163 4.13 -27.17 -4.77
N ASP A 164 4.39 -26.48 -5.89
CA ASP A 164 5.39 -26.86 -6.89
C ASP A 164 6.84 -26.62 -6.42
N GLY A 165 7.02 -26.08 -5.21
CA GLY A 165 8.32 -25.82 -4.60
C GLY A 165 8.89 -24.43 -4.89
N ILE A 166 8.07 -23.49 -5.38
CA ILE A 166 8.44 -22.07 -5.40
C ILE A 166 8.60 -21.62 -3.95
N PHE A 167 9.71 -20.94 -3.67
CA PHE A 167 9.97 -20.27 -2.40
C PHE A 167 10.84 -19.05 -2.69
N GLU A 168 10.25 -17.86 -2.63
CA GLU A 168 10.95 -16.59 -2.88
C GLU A 168 10.78 -15.66 -1.69
N VAL A 169 11.85 -14.94 -1.36
CA VAL A 169 11.81 -13.82 -0.41
C VAL A 169 12.51 -12.64 -1.05
N GLY A 170 11.88 -11.48 -0.99
CA GLY A 170 12.35 -10.29 -1.68
C GLY A 170 12.07 -9.00 -0.92
N VAL A 171 12.87 -7.99 -1.26
CA VAL A 171 12.69 -6.61 -0.78
C VAL A 171 12.62 -5.66 -1.97
N TRP A 172 13.46 -5.85 -2.97
CA TRP A 172 13.57 -5.02 -4.16
C TRP A 172 12.85 -5.62 -5.37
#